data_AF-C0NSI5-F1
#
_entry.id   AF-C0NSI5-F1
#
_cell.length_a   1.000
_cell.length_b   1.000
_cell.length_c   1.000
_cell.angle_alpha   90.00
_cell.angle_beta   90.00
_cell.angle_gamma   90.00
#
_symmetry.space_group_name_H-M   'P 1'
#
loop_
_entity.id
_entity.type
_entity.pdbx_description
1 polymer ?
#
loop_
_entity_poly.entity_id
_entity_poly.type
_entity_poly.pdbx_seq_one_letter_code
_entity_poly.pdbx_strand_id
1 'polypeptide(L)'
;MTNPSLPLTPLTSHTNDHQAHLHYLRACLSLAQQSPPKPTNFRVGAILLSRTLLSPGRPRMYNDTILSTGYTLELPGNTHAEQCALAKYAARHGVTDERIGEVLPPPPSPPLPPQSSGPGTDKAPEGEQKNIILYVTMEPCGKRLSGNMPCAARIVQMRRAASSFGNSEENRHAASVGLEASQGSAAGGTRRRSGIDKVYFGVKEPGTFVGQSVGCKMLDEAGVEWEVVEGMEEEILKVAMAGHEETGEEKGVGDEERGTNVDDISEEEKRRQAALPRNPKKRMMEADI
;
A
#
# COMPACT_ATOMS: atom_id res chain seq x y z
N MET A 1 21.19 -17.54 -13.99
CA MET A 1 21.95 -16.28 -14.04
C MET A 1 21.14 -15.24 -13.27
N THR A 2 21.57 -14.86 -12.08
CA THR A 2 20.90 -13.82 -11.28
C THR A 2 21.11 -12.48 -11.97
N ASN A 3 20.05 -11.92 -12.55
CA ASN A 3 20.09 -10.55 -13.06
C ASN A 3 20.44 -9.64 -11.87
N PRO A 4 21.52 -8.85 -11.91
CA PRO A 4 21.80 -7.91 -10.83
C PRO A 4 20.61 -6.94 -10.78
N SER A 5 19.85 -6.98 -9.68
CA SER A 5 18.79 -6.02 -9.45
C SER A 5 19.39 -4.62 -9.52
N LEU A 6 18.86 -3.76 -10.40
CA LEU A 6 19.28 -2.36 -10.42
C LEU A 6 19.02 -1.77 -9.02
N PRO A 7 20.00 -1.03 -8.43
CA PRO A 7 19.80 -0.42 -7.13
C PRO A 7 18.62 0.55 -7.21
N LEU A 8 17.58 0.29 -6.41
CA LEU A 8 16.44 1.19 -6.27
C LEU A 8 16.95 2.53 -5.72
N THR A 9 16.96 3.55 -6.57
CA THR A 9 17.41 4.89 -6.21
C THR A 9 16.19 5.82 -6.14
N PRO A 10 15.92 6.49 -5.00
CA PRO A 10 14.86 7.49 -4.94
C PRO A 10 15.20 8.69 -5.83
N LEU A 11 14.19 9.22 -6.53
CA LEU A 11 14.33 10.43 -7.34
C LEU A 11 14.39 11.66 -6.45
N THR A 12 15.33 12.56 -6.76
CA THR A 12 15.46 13.88 -6.12
C THR A 12 15.25 14.98 -7.15
N SER A 13 14.70 16.11 -6.71
CA SER A 13 14.47 17.29 -7.56
C SER A 13 13.79 16.98 -8.89
N HIS A 14 12.75 16.17 -8.86
CA HIS A 14 12.07 15.64 -10.05
C HIS A 14 10.64 16.17 -10.18
N THR A 15 10.09 16.09 -11.39
CA THR A 15 8.68 16.33 -11.69
C THR A 15 7.84 15.06 -11.48
N ASN A 16 6.56 15.24 -11.15
CA ASN A 16 5.61 14.13 -11.11
C ASN A 16 5.08 13.82 -12.52
N ASP A 17 5.89 13.16 -13.33
CA ASP A 17 5.59 12.82 -14.72
C ASP A 17 5.66 11.30 -14.99
N HIS A 18 5.29 10.92 -16.20
CA HIS A 18 5.26 9.54 -16.64
C HIS A 18 6.63 8.84 -16.55
N GLN A 19 7.74 9.54 -16.80
CA GLN A 19 9.08 8.95 -16.69
C GLN A 19 9.43 8.61 -15.24
N ALA A 20 9.05 9.48 -14.29
CA ALA A 20 9.19 9.19 -12.86
C ALA A 20 8.38 7.96 -12.44
N HIS A 21 7.17 7.79 -12.99
CA HIS A 21 6.35 6.61 -12.71
C HIS A 21 6.96 5.32 -13.28
N LEU A 22 7.43 5.34 -14.52
CA LEU A 22 8.14 4.21 -15.14
C LEU A 22 9.41 3.83 -14.39
N HIS A 23 10.15 4.80 -13.84
CA HIS A 23 11.32 4.52 -12.99
C HIS A 23 10.95 3.63 -11.79
N TYR A 24 9.89 3.97 -11.07
CA TYR A 24 9.45 3.19 -9.91
C TYR A 24 8.81 1.86 -10.30
N LEU A 25 8.04 1.79 -11.40
CA LEU A 25 7.49 0.51 -11.87
C LEU A 25 8.55 -0.46 -12.37
N ARG A 26 9.63 0.01 -13.02
CA ARG A 26 10.78 -0.83 -13.36
C ARG A 26 11.45 -1.40 -12.11
N ALA A 27 11.59 -0.60 -11.07
CA ALA A 27 12.12 -1.11 -9.80
C ALA A 27 11.16 -2.10 -9.13
N CYS A 28 9.83 -1.88 -9.17
CA CYS A 28 8.84 -2.85 -8.72
C CYS A 28 8.95 -4.16 -9.52
N LEU A 29 9.17 -4.10 -10.82
CA LEU A 29 9.35 -5.27 -11.67
C LEU A 29 10.64 -6.05 -11.30
N SER A 30 11.74 -5.36 -11.00
CA SER A 30 12.95 -6.00 -10.47
C SER A 30 12.74 -6.64 -9.09
N LEU A 31 11.87 -6.09 -8.24
CA LEU A 31 11.45 -6.73 -6.98
C LEU A 31 10.61 -7.98 -7.25
N ALA A 32 9.65 -7.92 -8.18
CA ALA A 32 8.83 -9.05 -8.57
C ALA A 32 9.67 -10.26 -9.05
N GLN A 33 10.76 -9.99 -9.77
CA GLN A 33 11.72 -11.00 -10.21
C GLN A 33 12.47 -11.73 -9.07
N GLN A 34 12.37 -11.26 -7.82
CA GLN A 34 12.92 -11.96 -6.66
C GLN A 34 11.97 -13.03 -6.10
N SER A 35 10.67 -12.91 -6.37
CA SER A 35 9.68 -13.95 -6.01
C SER A 35 9.97 -15.23 -6.82
N PRO A 36 9.93 -16.43 -6.24
CA PRO A 36 10.12 -17.67 -7.01
C PRO A 36 8.96 -17.88 -8.00
N PRO A 37 9.23 -18.33 -9.25
CA PRO A 37 8.17 -18.70 -10.18
C PRO A 37 7.40 -19.91 -9.65
N LYS A 38 6.09 -19.76 -9.52
CA LYS A 38 5.18 -20.80 -9.01
C LYS A 38 3.90 -20.82 -9.86
N PRO A 39 3.24 -21.98 -10.01
CA PRO A 39 2.04 -22.11 -10.82
C PRO A 39 0.80 -21.41 -10.22
N THR A 40 0.84 -21.10 -8.93
CA THR A 40 -0.30 -20.59 -8.16
C THR A 40 -0.14 -19.14 -7.71
N ASN A 41 1.05 -18.55 -7.83
CA ASN A 41 1.31 -17.20 -7.32
C ASN A 41 1.83 -16.28 -8.43
N PHE A 42 1.14 -15.17 -8.63
CA PHE A 42 1.67 -14.07 -9.44
C PHE A 42 2.88 -13.42 -8.77
N ARG A 43 3.94 -13.22 -9.54
CA ARG A 43 5.14 -12.51 -9.09
C ARG A 43 4.90 -11.00 -9.19
N VAL A 44 4.67 -10.38 -8.05
CA VAL A 44 4.35 -8.94 -7.93
C VAL A 44 5.44 -8.27 -7.12
N GLY A 45 5.74 -7.00 -7.42
CA GLY A 45 6.63 -6.16 -6.63
C GLY A 45 5.96 -4.85 -6.28
N ALA A 46 6.33 -4.27 -5.13
CA ALA A 46 5.75 -3.07 -4.58
C ALA A 46 6.80 -2.17 -3.90
N ILE A 47 6.58 -0.86 -3.95
CA ILE A 47 7.41 0.17 -3.32
C ILE A 47 6.49 1.15 -2.60
N LEU A 48 6.69 1.29 -1.29
CA LEU A 48 6.06 2.33 -0.48
C LEU A 48 7.04 3.52 -0.38
N LEU A 49 6.59 4.70 -0.80
CA LEU A 49 7.41 5.92 -0.80
C LEU A 49 6.70 7.12 -0.18
N SER A 50 7.50 8.03 0.37
CA SER A 50 7.08 9.37 0.79
C SER A 50 7.58 10.37 -0.23
N ARG A 51 6.67 11.12 -0.85
CA ARG A 51 6.97 12.20 -1.79
C ARG A 51 6.79 13.56 -1.12
N THR A 52 7.87 14.28 -0.94
CA THR A 52 7.89 15.64 -0.39
C THR A 52 7.88 16.67 -1.51
N LEU A 53 6.97 17.64 -1.46
CA LEU A 53 7.02 18.83 -2.32
C LEU A 53 8.16 19.77 -1.88
N LEU A 54 9.07 20.10 -2.79
CA LEU A 54 10.21 20.99 -2.53
C LEU A 54 9.87 22.47 -2.70
N SER A 55 9.08 22.79 -3.71
CA SER A 55 8.68 24.17 -4.02
C SER A 55 7.31 24.20 -4.65
N PRO A 56 6.42 25.12 -4.24
CA PRO A 56 5.10 25.30 -4.86
C PRO A 56 5.17 25.93 -6.26
N GLY A 57 6.37 26.27 -6.75
CA GLY A 57 6.59 26.83 -8.08
C GLY A 57 6.13 25.92 -9.23
N ARG A 58 6.19 26.44 -10.46
CA ARG A 58 5.93 25.68 -11.68
C ARG A 58 7.23 25.54 -12.50
N PRO A 59 7.67 24.31 -12.83
CA PRO A 59 7.06 23.03 -12.46
C PRO A 59 7.21 22.73 -10.95
N ARG A 60 6.26 21.98 -10.39
CA ARG A 60 6.38 21.50 -9.01
C ARG A 60 7.47 20.45 -8.94
N MET A 61 8.38 20.61 -7.98
CA MET A 61 9.52 19.71 -7.79
C MET A 61 9.35 18.90 -6.52
N TYR A 62 9.81 17.65 -6.56
CA TYR A 62 9.62 16.69 -5.49
C TYR A 62 10.93 15.97 -5.12
N ASN A 63 11.03 15.58 -3.85
CA ASN A 63 12.00 14.59 -3.38
C ASN A 63 11.25 13.37 -2.87
N ASP A 64 11.70 12.19 -3.32
CA ASP A 64 11.14 10.93 -2.87
C ASP A 64 12.05 10.27 -1.83
N THR A 65 11.43 9.57 -0.89
CA THR A 65 12.11 8.70 0.07
C THR A 65 11.43 7.36 0.04
N ILE A 66 12.19 6.30 -0.25
CA ILE A 66 11.68 4.93 -0.16
C ILE A 66 11.53 4.55 1.31
N LEU A 67 10.30 4.24 1.71
CA LEU A 67 9.98 3.85 3.08
C LEU A 67 10.18 2.34 3.26
N SER A 68 9.66 1.56 2.31
CA SER A 68 9.73 0.11 2.30
C SER A 68 9.51 -0.42 0.89
N THR A 69 9.87 -1.68 0.67
CA THR A 69 9.66 -2.41 -0.59
C THR A 69 8.96 -3.72 -0.28
N GLY A 70 8.45 -4.43 -1.28
CA GLY A 70 7.83 -5.74 -1.10
C GLY A 70 7.85 -6.54 -2.39
N TYR A 71 7.89 -7.86 -2.30
CA TYR A 71 7.52 -8.74 -3.41
C TYR A 71 6.73 -9.95 -2.93
N THR A 72 6.01 -10.62 -3.84
CA THR A 72 5.21 -11.81 -3.52
C THR A 72 6.06 -12.86 -2.80
N LEU A 73 5.59 -13.35 -1.65
CA LEU A 73 6.29 -14.34 -0.81
C LEU A 73 7.63 -13.88 -0.20
N GLU A 74 7.91 -12.57 -0.13
CA GLU A 74 9.10 -12.08 0.58
C GLU A 74 9.03 -12.37 2.08
N LEU A 75 7.84 -12.21 2.68
CA LEU A 75 7.57 -12.60 4.06
C LEU A 75 6.94 -14.00 4.09
N PRO A 76 7.20 -14.81 5.14
CA PRO A 76 6.67 -16.17 5.19
C PRO A 76 5.14 -16.20 5.19
N GLY A 77 4.57 -17.23 4.54
CA GLY A 77 3.14 -17.37 4.31
C GLY A 77 2.71 -16.96 2.90
N ASN A 78 1.40 -17.07 2.62
CA ASN A 78 0.83 -16.60 1.36
C ASN A 78 0.69 -15.06 1.40
N THR A 79 1.81 -14.35 1.18
CA THR A 79 1.90 -12.89 1.27
C THR A 79 2.02 -12.25 -0.12
N HIS A 80 1.26 -11.19 -0.35
CA HIS A 80 1.36 -10.38 -1.56
C HIS A 80 2.44 -9.29 -1.38
N ALA A 81 2.87 -8.68 -2.47
CA ALA A 81 3.93 -7.67 -2.47
C ALA A 81 3.59 -6.45 -1.60
N GLU A 82 2.36 -5.94 -1.70
CA GLU A 82 1.87 -4.80 -0.94
C GLU A 82 1.83 -5.13 0.56
N GLN A 83 1.35 -6.33 0.89
CA GLN A 83 1.38 -6.82 2.27
C GLN A 83 2.81 -6.88 2.82
N CYS A 84 3.76 -7.40 2.03
CA CYS A 84 5.18 -7.44 2.44
C CYS A 84 5.75 -6.04 2.67
N ALA A 85 5.47 -5.10 1.76
CA ALA A 85 5.94 -3.72 1.87
C ALA A 85 5.43 -3.04 3.14
N LEU A 86 4.12 -3.17 3.41
CA LEU A 86 3.48 -2.56 4.56
C LEU A 86 3.91 -3.22 5.88
N ALA A 87 3.94 -4.55 5.93
CA ALA A 87 4.33 -5.28 7.13
C ALA A 87 5.78 -5.01 7.55
N LYS A 88 6.72 -4.97 6.59
CA LYS A 88 8.12 -4.60 6.89
C LYS A 88 8.25 -3.18 7.41
N TYR A 89 7.46 -2.24 6.88
CA TYR A 89 7.46 -0.87 7.37
C TYR A 89 6.89 -0.80 8.80
N ALA A 90 5.74 -1.42 9.04
CA ALA A 90 5.12 -1.50 10.37
C ALA A 90 6.10 -2.09 11.41
N ALA A 91 6.75 -3.21 11.07
CA ALA A 91 7.74 -3.87 11.92
C ALA A 91 8.93 -2.96 12.27
N ARG A 92 9.46 -2.20 11.30
CA ARG A 92 10.56 -1.23 11.53
C ARG A 92 10.16 -0.13 12.53
N HIS A 93 8.87 0.19 12.59
CA HIS A 93 8.32 1.21 13.48
C HIS A 93 7.69 0.64 14.77
N GLY A 94 7.80 -0.67 15.01
CA GLY A 94 7.30 -1.30 16.24
C GLY A 94 5.76 -1.33 16.35
N VAL A 95 5.05 -1.23 15.21
CA VAL A 95 3.58 -1.31 15.15
C VAL A 95 3.14 -2.53 14.36
N THR A 96 1.89 -2.97 14.56
CA THR A 96 1.31 -4.04 13.73
C THR A 96 0.87 -3.49 12.37
N ASP A 97 0.67 -4.37 11.39
CA ASP A 97 0.19 -4.01 10.04
C ASP A 97 -1.09 -3.16 10.07
N GLU A 98 -1.99 -3.42 11.02
CA GLU A 98 -3.26 -2.69 11.19
C GLU A 98 -3.05 -1.27 11.71
N ARG A 99 -1.92 -1.01 12.37
CA ARG A 99 -1.55 0.24 13.03
C ARG A 99 -0.53 1.05 12.24
N ILE A 100 -0.12 0.58 11.07
CA ILE A 100 0.82 1.31 10.19
C ILE A 100 0.35 2.73 9.84
N GLY A 101 -0.97 2.97 9.81
CA GLY A 101 -1.54 4.30 9.62
C GLY A 101 -1.21 5.30 10.74
N GLU A 102 -0.72 4.84 11.90
CA GLU A 102 -0.28 5.71 13.01
C GLU A 102 1.13 6.27 12.79
N VAL A 103 1.94 5.62 11.94
CA VAL A 103 3.34 5.99 11.67
C VAL A 103 3.54 6.56 10.26
N LEU A 104 2.44 6.77 9.52
CA LEU A 104 2.42 7.38 8.19
C LEU A 104 1.61 8.69 8.22
N PRO A 105 2.13 9.81 7.67
CA PRO A 105 3.45 9.96 7.06
C PRO A 105 4.59 9.98 8.10
N PRO A 106 5.84 9.68 7.70
CA PRO A 106 7.00 9.86 8.59
C PRO A 106 7.09 11.31 9.08
N PRO A 107 7.59 11.54 10.31
CA PRO A 107 7.79 12.89 10.82
C PRO A 107 8.65 13.75 9.87
N PRO A 108 8.50 15.08 9.88
CA PRO A 108 9.37 15.96 9.10
C PRO A 108 10.83 15.66 9.43
N SER A 109 11.68 15.69 8.41
CA SER A 109 13.11 15.55 8.61
C SER A 109 13.58 16.68 9.54
N PRO A 110 14.52 16.44 10.48
CA PRO A 110 15.07 17.53 11.27
C PRO A 110 15.61 18.61 10.32
N PRO A 111 15.44 19.91 10.65
CA PRO A 111 15.92 20.99 9.80
C PRO A 111 17.40 20.78 9.52
N LEU A 112 17.78 20.90 8.25
CA LEU A 112 19.19 20.95 7.86
C LEU A 112 19.89 22.03 8.72
N PRO A 113 21.13 21.81 9.18
CA PRO A 113 21.88 22.84 9.89
C PRO A 113 21.91 24.11 9.03
N PRO A 114 21.76 25.30 9.63
CA PRO A 114 21.63 26.54 8.88
C PRO A 114 22.84 26.73 7.95
N GLN A 115 22.63 26.61 6.65
CA GLN A 115 23.57 27.09 5.66
C GLN A 115 23.46 28.61 5.69
N SER A 116 24.56 29.29 6.03
CA SER A 116 24.67 30.74 6.22
C SER A 116 23.87 31.52 5.18
N SER A 117 22.68 31.96 5.56
CA SER A 117 21.82 32.84 4.78
C SER A 117 21.19 33.81 5.77
N GLY A 118 21.20 35.08 5.39
CA GLY A 118 21.15 36.23 6.29
C GLY A 118 19.84 36.44 7.06
N PRO A 119 19.72 37.57 7.77
CA PRO A 119 18.55 37.87 8.57
C PRO A 119 17.35 38.10 7.64
N GLY A 120 16.42 37.15 7.60
CA GLY A 120 15.35 37.14 6.62
C GLY A 120 14.08 36.44 7.13
N THR A 121 13.22 37.25 7.76
CA THR A 121 11.78 37.05 8.00
C THR A 121 11.33 35.76 8.71
N ASP A 122 10.82 35.94 9.93
CA ASP A 122 10.07 34.97 10.73
C ASP A 122 8.74 34.59 10.06
N LYS A 123 8.79 33.75 9.03
CA LYS A 123 7.65 32.89 8.67
C LYS A 123 8.08 31.46 8.89
N ALA A 124 7.43 30.81 9.86
CA ALA A 124 7.56 29.37 10.06
C ALA A 124 7.40 28.67 8.71
N PRO A 125 8.28 27.72 8.34
CA PRO A 125 8.17 27.03 7.08
C PRO A 125 6.78 26.39 7.01
N GLU A 126 5.98 26.79 6.01
CA GLU A 126 4.69 26.18 5.72
C GLU A 126 4.88 24.66 5.67
N GLY A 127 4.14 23.93 6.51
CA GLY A 127 4.48 22.55 6.88
C GLY A 127 4.73 21.64 5.66
N GLU A 128 5.87 20.96 5.67
CA GLU A 128 6.36 20.06 4.60
C GLU A 128 5.21 19.21 4.01
N GLN A 129 4.88 19.43 2.73
CA GLN A 129 3.82 18.68 2.06
C GLN A 129 4.34 17.32 1.61
N LYS A 130 4.11 16.29 2.45
CA LYS A 130 4.33 14.88 2.12
C LYS A 130 3.05 14.20 1.62
N ASN A 131 3.20 13.37 0.58
CA ASN A 131 2.21 12.39 0.16
C ASN A 131 2.82 10.98 0.23
N ILE A 132 2.07 10.01 0.73
CA ILE A 132 2.47 8.60 0.75
C ILE A 132 1.94 7.92 -0.51
N ILE A 133 2.86 7.36 -1.28
CA ILE A 133 2.56 6.76 -2.58
C ILE A 133 2.97 5.28 -2.55
N LEU A 134 2.09 4.42 -3.06
CA LEU A 134 2.38 3.02 -3.30
C LEU A 134 2.52 2.78 -4.81
N TYR A 135 3.67 2.28 -5.25
CA TYR A 135 3.83 1.70 -6.58
C TYR A 135 3.72 0.18 -6.47
N VAL A 136 3.04 -0.46 -7.40
CA VAL A 136 2.90 -1.92 -7.45
C VAL A 136 2.80 -2.37 -8.90
N THR A 137 3.36 -3.54 -9.26
CA THR A 137 3.32 -3.97 -10.67
C THR A 137 1.90 -4.29 -11.14
N MET A 138 1.03 -4.83 -10.29
CA MET A 138 -0.37 -5.15 -10.58
C MET A 138 -1.33 -4.40 -9.67
N GLU A 139 -2.56 -4.16 -10.10
CA GLU A 139 -3.63 -3.58 -9.28
C GLU A 139 -3.76 -4.29 -7.91
N PRO A 140 -3.87 -3.54 -6.79
CA PRO A 140 -4.09 -4.15 -5.48
C PRO A 140 -5.42 -4.90 -5.40
N CYS A 141 -5.35 -6.16 -4.97
CA CYS A 141 -6.53 -7.00 -5.01
C CYS A 141 -7.66 -6.55 -4.09
N GLY A 142 -8.88 -6.60 -4.61
CA GLY A 142 -10.12 -6.36 -3.87
C GLY A 142 -10.67 -7.61 -3.17
N LYS A 143 -10.23 -8.81 -3.59
CA LYS A 143 -10.59 -10.11 -3.01
C LYS A 143 -9.40 -11.05 -3.05
N ARG A 144 -9.38 -12.07 -2.18
CA ARG A 144 -8.36 -13.12 -2.17
C ARG A 144 -9.02 -14.48 -2.01
N LEU A 145 -8.66 -15.44 -2.85
CA LEU A 145 -9.16 -16.82 -2.72
C LEU A 145 -8.73 -17.47 -1.41
N SER A 146 -7.58 -17.08 -0.86
CA SER A 146 -7.11 -17.57 0.44
C SER A 146 -7.92 -17.11 1.66
N GLY A 147 -8.92 -16.23 1.48
CA GLY A 147 -9.69 -15.65 2.59
C GLY A 147 -8.89 -14.66 3.47
N ASN A 148 -7.62 -14.43 3.13
CA ASN A 148 -6.81 -13.40 3.76
C ASN A 148 -7.30 -12.01 3.38
N MET A 149 -6.94 -11.00 4.18
CA MET A 149 -7.31 -9.61 3.92
C MET A 149 -6.78 -9.16 2.53
N PRO A 150 -7.64 -8.64 1.64
CA PRO A 150 -7.25 -8.10 0.35
C PRO A 150 -6.32 -6.88 0.48
N CYS A 151 -5.45 -6.66 -0.50
CA CYS A 151 -4.49 -5.55 -0.46
C CYS A 151 -5.18 -4.19 -0.47
N ALA A 152 -6.24 -4.01 -1.26
CA ALA A 152 -7.05 -2.79 -1.22
C ALA A 152 -7.66 -2.56 0.17
N ALA A 153 -8.15 -3.61 0.83
CA ALA A 153 -8.69 -3.50 2.20
C ALA A 153 -7.63 -3.04 3.21
N ARG A 154 -6.40 -3.53 3.10
CA ARG A 154 -5.27 -3.09 3.94
C ARG A 154 -5.01 -1.60 3.77
N ILE A 155 -4.95 -1.12 2.52
CA ILE A 155 -4.72 0.30 2.20
C ILE A 155 -5.83 1.17 2.79
N VAL A 156 -7.10 0.77 2.62
CA VAL A 156 -8.28 1.48 3.15
C VAL A 156 -8.28 1.53 4.68
N GLN A 157 -7.90 0.43 5.35
CA GLN A 157 -7.91 0.35 6.81
C GLN A 157 -6.98 1.39 7.45
N MET A 158 -5.83 1.69 6.82
CA MET A 158 -4.85 2.66 7.32
C MET A 158 -5.45 4.06 7.49
N ARG A 159 -6.32 4.46 6.55
CA ARG A 159 -7.00 5.77 6.59
C ARG A 159 -8.03 5.86 7.70
N ARG A 160 -8.72 4.76 7.99
CA ARG A 160 -9.75 4.70 9.04
C ARG A 160 -9.15 4.74 10.44
N ALA A 161 -8.00 4.09 10.62
CA ALA A 161 -7.32 4.00 11.92
C ALA A 161 -6.98 5.39 12.50
N ALA A 162 -6.35 6.28 11.73
CA ALA A 162 -6.01 7.60 12.28
C ALA A 162 -7.20 8.53 12.47
N SER A 163 -8.33 8.25 11.81
CA SER A 163 -9.57 8.99 12.07
C SER A 163 -10.14 8.65 13.45
N SER A 164 -9.94 7.41 13.93
CA SER A 164 -10.54 6.91 15.17
C SER A 164 -9.75 7.29 16.44
N PHE A 165 -8.42 7.39 16.34
CA PHE A 165 -7.55 7.75 17.48
C PHE A 165 -7.65 9.21 17.95
N GLY A 166 -8.52 10.05 17.35
CA GLY A 166 -8.74 11.42 17.84
C GLY A 166 -9.91 11.61 18.81
N ASN A 167 -10.73 10.58 19.04
CA ASN A 167 -12.01 10.74 19.75
C ASN A 167 -12.18 9.83 20.98
N SER A 168 -11.12 9.16 21.44
CA SER A 168 -11.20 8.24 22.58
C SER A 168 -10.02 8.47 23.51
N GLU A 169 -10.22 9.30 24.54
CA GLU A 169 -9.67 9.16 25.91
C GLU A 169 -10.19 10.28 26.86
N GLU A 170 -10.75 11.40 26.38
CA GLU A 170 -11.10 12.54 27.27
C GLU A 170 -12.58 12.68 27.72
N ASN A 171 -13.56 11.90 27.24
CA ASN A 171 -14.98 12.24 27.49
C ASN A 171 -15.80 11.23 28.33
N ARG A 172 -15.18 10.51 29.27
CA ARG A 172 -15.88 9.50 30.11
C ARG A 172 -16.31 9.96 31.51
N HIS A 173 -16.22 11.24 31.88
CA HIS A 173 -16.48 11.70 33.27
C HIS A 173 -17.41 12.92 33.43
N ALA A 174 -18.32 13.20 32.48
CA ALA A 174 -19.31 14.27 32.64
C ALA A 174 -20.75 13.76 32.46
N ALA A 175 -21.21 12.95 33.42
CA ALA A 175 -22.63 12.70 33.64
C ALA A 175 -23.10 13.61 34.78
N SER A 176 -23.65 14.77 34.45
CA SER A 176 -24.72 15.46 35.20
C SER A 176 -24.89 16.88 34.66
N VAL A 177 -26.13 17.36 34.78
CA VAL A 177 -26.62 18.73 34.57
C VAL A 177 -26.57 19.27 33.14
N GLY A 178 -27.76 19.24 32.51
CA GLY A 178 -28.02 19.89 31.25
C GLY A 178 -28.00 21.41 31.35
N LEU A 179 -27.71 22.05 30.22
CA LEU A 179 -28.26 23.32 29.78
C LEU A 179 -28.05 23.41 28.27
N GLU A 180 -29.09 23.80 27.55
CA GLU A 180 -29.13 23.84 26.09
C GLU A 180 -28.40 25.06 25.48
N ALA A 181 -27.87 24.82 24.29
CA ALA A 181 -27.69 25.72 23.16
C ALA A 181 -26.91 27.04 23.35
N SER A 182 -25.61 27.01 22.98
CA SER A 182 -24.98 28.16 22.32
C SER A 182 -23.83 27.73 21.38
N GLN A 183 -23.99 28.13 20.12
CA GLN A 183 -22.99 28.49 19.09
C GLN A 183 -21.52 28.07 19.35
N GLY A 184 -21.08 27.02 18.65
CA GLY A 184 -19.68 26.61 18.58
C GLY A 184 -19.11 26.74 17.17
N SER A 185 -18.27 27.76 16.99
CA SER A 185 -17.46 28.04 15.80
C SER A 185 -16.58 26.85 15.42
N ALA A 186 -16.71 26.35 14.18
CA ALA A 186 -15.86 25.30 13.63
C ALA A 186 -14.47 25.86 13.30
N ALA A 187 -13.57 25.84 14.28
CA ALA A 187 -12.13 25.92 14.04
C ALA A 187 -11.68 24.62 13.31
N GLY A 188 -11.83 24.61 11.99
CA GLY A 188 -11.47 23.49 11.12
C GLY A 188 -9.95 23.32 11.00
N GLY A 189 -9.33 22.69 12.00
CA GLY A 189 -7.99 22.15 11.83
C GLY A 189 -8.02 21.00 10.83
N THR A 190 -7.48 21.21 9.62
CA THR A 190 -7.29 20.15 8.61
C THR A 190 -6.34 19.09 9.15
N ARG A 191 -6.89 18.09 9.85
CA ARG A 191 -6.15 16.90 10.26
C ARG A 191 -5.66 16.21 8.99
N ARG A 192 -4.34 16.19 8.79
CA ARG A 192 -3.72 15.49 7.65
C ARG A 192 -4.20 14.04 7.67
N ARG A 193 -4.66 13.57 6.51
CA ARG A 193 -5.06 12.17 6.33
C ARG A 193 -3.82 11.30 6.53
N SER A 194 -3.97 10.23 7.30
CA SER A 194 -2.91 9.24 7.43
C SER A 194 -3.05 8.14 6.37
N GLY A 195 -2.00 7.34 6.22
CA GLY A 195 -1.99 6.19 5.31
C GLY A 195 -1.56 6.57 3.90
N ILE A 196 -1.94 5.76 2.92
CA ILE A 196 -1.55 5.94 1.52
C ILE A 196 -2.47 6.98 0.86
N ASP A 197 -1.87 7.95 0.19
CA ASP A 197 -2.54 9.02 -0.54
C ASP A 197 -2.90 8.59 -1.97
N LYS A 198 -1.95 7.95 -2.67
CA LYS A 198 -2.10 7.52 -4.07
C LYS A 198 -1.45 6.17 -4.37
N VAL A 199 -2.07 5.39 -5.25
CA VAL A 199 -1.53 4.11 -5.75
C VAL A 199 -1.26 4.19 -7.25
N TYR A 200 -0.05 3.86 -7.70
CA TYR A 200 0.26 3.67 -9.12
C TYR A 200 0.46 2.18 -9.39
N PHE A 201 -0.08 1.69 -10.50
CA PHE A 201 0.15 0.31 -10.92
C PHE A 201 0.26 0.14 -12.42
N GLY A 202 1.00 -0.88 -12.87
CA GLY A 202 1.32 -1.04 -14.29
C GLY A 202 0.31 -1.86 -15.08
N VAL A 203 -0.41 -2.79 -14.43
CA VAL A 203 -1.49 -3.57 -15.06
C VAL A 203 -2.70 -3.67 -14.14
N LYS A 204 -3.90 -3.59 -14.71
CA LYS A 204 -5.14 -3.91 -13.99
C LYS A 204 -5.18 -5.40 -13.67
N GLU A 205 -5.97 -5.77 -12.66
CA GLU A 205 -6.28 -7.19 -12.47
C GLU A 205 -6.88 -7.73 -13.78
N PRO A 206 -6.38 -8.86 -14.31
CA PRO A 206 -6.98 -9.43 -15.51
C PRO A 206 -8.46 -9.70 -15.23
N GLY A 207 -9.34 -9.31 -16.15
CA GLY A 207 -10.80 -9.35 -16.00
C GLY A 207 -11.37 -10.75 -15.71
N THR A 208 -10.53 -11.78 -15.75
CA THR A 208 -10.81 -13.15 -15.33
C THR A 208 -11.03 -13.32 -13.82
N PHE A 209 -10.63 -12.36 -12.96
CA PHE A 209 -10.73 -12.54 -11.50
C PHE A 209 -11.94 -11.89 -10.84
N VAL A 210 -12.44 -10.76 -11.34
CA VAL A 210 -13.71 -10.16 -10.90
C VAL A 210 -14.22 -9.23 -12.02
N GLY A 211 -15.45 -9.41 -12.49
CA GLY A 211 -16.05 -8.64 -13.60
C GLY A 211 -16.21 -7.13 -13.39
N GLN A 212 -15.65 -6.58 -12.31
CA GLN A 212 -15.45 -5.16 -12.01
C GLN A 212 -14.21 -5.08 -11.10
N SER A 213 -13.32 -4.11 -11.32
CA SER A 213 -12.12 -3.88 -10.51
C SER A 213 -12.51 -3.51 -9.06
N VAL A 214 -12.70 -4.53 -8.22
CA VAL A 214 -13.13 -4.37 -6.82
C VAL A 214 -12.07 -3.62 -6.03
N GLY A 215 -10.80 -3.85 -6.35
CA GLY A 215 -9.66 -3.15 -5.75
C GLY A 215 -9.78 -1.64 -5.92
N CYS A 216 -9.85 -1.15 -7.17
CA CYS A 216 -10.00 0.28 -7.44
C CYS A 216 -11.27 0.87 -6.81
N LYS A 217 -12.41 0.16 -6.87
CA LYS A 217 -13.65 0.64 -6.22
C LYS A 217 -13.46 0.88 -4.72
N MET A 218 -12.78 -0.02 -4.02
CA MET A 218 -12.48 0.15 -2.59
C MET A 218 -11.56 1.34 -2.33
N LEU A 219 -10.59 1.59 -3.22
CA LEU A 219 -9.70 2.75 -3.13
C LEU A 219 -10.46 4.06 -3.35
N ASP A 220 -11.31 4.13 -4.38
CA ASP A 220 -12.17 5.29 -4.69
C ASP A 220 -13.08 5.64 -3.52
N GLU A 221 -13.78 4.65 -2.94
CA GLU A 221 -14.67 4.84 -1.79
C GLU A 221 -13.93 5.33 -0.53
N ALA A 222 -12.63 5.04 -0.41
CA ALA A 222 -11.78 5.54 0.67
C ALA A 222 -11.07 6.86 0.33
N GLY A 223 -11.31 7.42 -0.86
CA GLY A 223 -10.67 8.61 -1.40
C GLY A 223 -9.18 8.44 -1.67
N VAL A 224 -8.69 7.21 -1.84
CA VAL A 224 -7.32 6.91 -2.25
C VAL A 224 -7.25 7.05 -3.76
N GLU A 225 -6.49 8.02 -4.24
CA GLU A 225 -6.31 8.19 -5.68
C GLU A 225 -5.55 6.98 -6.26
N TRP A 226 -5.84 6.62 -7.49
CA TRP A 226 -5.07 5.59 -8.19
C TRP A 226 -4.91 5.94 -9.66
N GLU A 227 -3.88 5.39 -10.27
CA GLU A 227 -3.57 5.60 -11.68
C GLU A 227 -2.87 4.37 -12.26
N VAL A 228 -3.30 3.97 -13.46
CA VAL A 228 -2.60 2.94 -14.24
C VAL A 228 -1.52 3.63 -15.06
N VAL A 229 -0.30 3.15 -14.98
CA VAL A 229 0.84 3.70 -15.73
C VAL A 229 1.13 2.75 -16.89
N GLU A 230 0.79 3.20 -18.08
CA GLU A 230 0.91 2.41 -19.32
C GLU A 230 2.36 2.25 -19.78
N GLY A 231 2.62 1.29 -20.68
CA GLY A 231 3.90 1.11 -21.37
C GLY A 231 4.85 0.08 -20.74
N MET A 232 4.34 -0.81 -19.88
CA MET A 232 5.08 -1.90 -19.24
C MET A 232 4.25 -3.18 -19.07
N GLU A 233 3.09 -3.26 -19.72
CA GLU A 233 2.09 -4.30 -19.51
C GLU A 233 2.63 -5.68 -19.87
N GLU A 234 3.28 -5.80 -21.04
CA GLU A 234 3.86 -7.05 -21.53
C GLU A 234 4.96 -7.55 -20.59
N GLU A 235 5.89 -6.69 -20.17
CA GLU A 235 6.97 -7.08 -19.27
C GLU A 235 6.45 -7.44 -17.88
N ILE A 236 5.46 -6.70 -17.37
CA ILE A 236 4.83 -6.99 -16.08
C ILE A 236 4.11 -8.33 -16.13
N LEU A 237 3.27 -8.59 -17.13
CA LEU A 237 2.54 -9.85 -17.25
C LEU A 237 3.49 -11.03 -17.45
N LYS A 238 4.55 -10.87 -18.25
CA LYS A 238 5.58 -11.90 -18.45
C LYS A 238 6.27 -12.27 -17.13
N VAL A 239 6.63 -11.29 -16.31
CA VAL A 239 7.23 -11.58 -14.99
C VAL A 239 6.19 -12.17 -14.04
N ALA A 240 5.00 -11.57 -13.97
CA ALA A 240 3.94 -11.99 -13.05
C ALA A 240 3.51 -13.45 -13.28
N MET A 241 3.40 -13.86 -14.54
CA MET A 241 2.94 -15.20 -14.93
C MET A 241 4.08 -16.23 -15.04
N ALA A 242 5.34 -15.83 -14.85
CA ALA A 242 6.45 -16.78 -14.90
C ALA A 242 6.28 -17.92 -13.88
N GLY A 243 6.17 -19.16 -14.36
CA GLY A 243 5.93 -20.35 -13.56
C GLY A 243 4.49 -20.88 -13.61
N HIS A 244 3.54 -20.13 -14.18
CA HIS A 244 2.21 -20.64 -14.49
C HIS A 244 2.30 -21.54 -15.72
N GLU A 245 1.68 -22.71 -15.66
CA GLU A 245 1.61 -23.60 -16.82
C GLU A 245 0.76 -22.92 -17.89
N GLU A 246 1.37 -22.61 -19.03
CA GLU A 246 0.65 -22.19 -20.23
C GLU A 246 -0.20 -23.36 -20.69
N THR A 247 -1.47 -23.44 -20.27
CA THR A 247 -2.43 -24.26 -21.02
C THR A 247 -2.65 -23.56 -22.35
N GLY A 248 -1.80 -23.90 -23.32
CA GLY A 248 -2.04 -23.60 -24.72
C GLY A 248 -3.35 -24.27 -25.11
N GLU A 249 -4.39 -23.47 -25.32
CA GLU A 249 -5.34 -23.56 -26.42
C GLU A 249 -6.50 -22.59 -26.18
N GLU A 250 -6.67 -21.67 -27.13
CA GLU A 250 -7.91 -20.96 -27.38
C GLU A 250 -9.04 -21.99 -27.56
N LYS A 251 -9.85 -22.21 -26.51
CA LYS A 251 -11.20 -22.81 -26.61
C LYS A 251 -11.94 -22.53 -25.31
N GLY A 252 -13.10 -21.90 -25.44
CA GLY A 252 -13.92 -21.48 -24.32
C GLY A 252 -14.44 -22.63 -23.45
N VAL A 253 -15.10 -22.20 -22.36
CA VAL A 253 -15.84 -22.97 -21.33
C VAL A 253 -15.04 -23.16 -20.02
N GLY A 254 -15.29 -22.28 -19.04
CA GLY A 254 -15.27 -22.60 -17.61
C GLY A 254 -13.98 -22.39 -16.81
N ASP A 255 -13.43 -21.17 -16.76
CA ASP A 255 -12.33 -20.78 -15.87
C ASP A 255 -12.85 -20.47 -14.43
N GLU A 256 -12.84 -21.44 -13.50
CA GLU A 256 -13.26 -21.21 -12.10
C GLU A 256 -12.18 -21.50 -11.02
N GLU A 257 -10.97 -21.97 -11.33
CA GLU A 257 -10.05 -22.48 -10.28
C GLU A 257 -8.61 -21.90 -10.23
N ARG A 258 -8.28 -20.85 -10.99
CA ARG A 258 -6.88 -20.39 -11.14
C ARG A 258 -6.39 -19.26 -10.22
N GLY A 259 -6.76 -19.25 -8.93
CA GLY A 259 -6.13 -18.32 -7.97
C GLY A 259 -5.19 -19.00 -6.98
N THR A 260 -4.59 -18.21 -6.09
CA THR A 260 -3.58 -18.68 -5.13
C THR A 260 -4.11 -19.87 -4.32
N ASN A 261 -3.68 -21.08 -4.67
CA ASN A 261 -4.12 -22.28 -3.97
C ASN A 261 -3.59 -22.22 -2.53
N VAL A 262 -4.50 -22.37 -1.56
CA VAL A 262 -4.19 -22.41 -0.12
C VAL A 262 -3.30 -23.60 0.23
N ASP A 263 -3.24 -24.62 -0.63
CA ASP A 263 -2.54 -25.87 -0.40
C ASP A 263 -1.01 -25.78 -0.56
N ASP A 264 -0.47 -24.72 -1.18
CA ASP A 264 0.99 -24.53 -1.33
C ASP A 264 1.68 -23.92 -0.09
N ILE A 265 0.95 -23.85 1.04
CA ILE A 265 1.48 -23.44 2.33
C ILE A 265 2.11 -24.67 3.00
N SER A 266 3.41 -24.61 3.33
CA SER A 266 4.06 -25.72 4.06
C SER A 266 3.31 -26.04 5.36
N GLU A 267 3.27 -27.31 5.76
CA GLU A 267 2.58 -27.73 7.00
C GLU A 267 3.08 -26.97 8.25
N GLU A 268 4.36 -26.61 8.26
CA GLU A 268 4.95 -25.75 9.30
C GLU A 268 4.35 -24.34 9.29
N GLU A 269 4.20 -23.73 8.11
CA GLU A 269 3.61 -22.40 7.95
C GLU A 269 2.11 -22.41 8.23
N LYS A 270 1.40 -23.49 7.88
CA LYS A 270 -0.01 -23.71 8.21
C LYS A 270 -0.22 -23.75 9.73
N ARG A 271 0.65 -24.47 10.46
CA ARG A 271 0.67 -24.48 11.94
C ARG A 271 0.99 -23.11 12.52
N ARG A 272 1.94 -22.38 11.94
CA ARG A 272 2.31 -21.02 12.39
C ARG A 272 1.16 -20.02 12.20
N GLN A 273 0.45 -20.08 11.08
CA GLN A 273 -0.71 -19.24 10.81
C GLN A 273 -1.92 -19.59 11.69
N ALA A 274 -2.09 -20.85 12.06
CA ALA A 274 -3.11 -21.28 13.02
C ALA A 274 -2.82 -20.79 14.45
N ALA A 275 -1.55 -20.57 14.79
CA ALA A 275 -1.11 -20.09 16.11
C ALA A 275 -1.13 -18.56 16.27
N LEU A 276 -1.18 -17.78 15.16
CA LEU A 276 -1.30 -16.33 15.22
C LEU A 276 -2.69 -15.94 15.77
N PRO A 277 -2.79 -15.00 16.74
CA PRO A 277 -4.05 -14.61 17.34
C PRO A 277 -5.00 -14.03 16.29
N ARG A 278 -5.98 -14.83 15.85
CA ARG A 278 -7.02 -14.42 14.92
C ARG A 278 -8.01 -13.49 15.63
N ASN A 279 -8.34 -12.38 14.99
CA ASN A 279 -9.32 -11.40 15.48
C ASN A 279 -10.64 -12.11 15.89
N PRO A 280 -11.11 -11.95 17.15
CA PRO A 280 -12.24 -12.71 17.69
C PRO A 280 -13.58 -12.51 16.96
N LYS A 281 -13.69 -11.51 16.07
CA LYS A 281 -14.85 -11.33 15.19
C LYS A 281 -14.94 -12.30 14.00
N LYS A 282 -13.96 -13.20 13.80
CA LYS A 282 -13.97 -14.19 12.70
C LYS A 282 -14.58 -15.56 13.06
N ARG A 283 -15.25 -15.71 14.20
CA ARG A 283 -15.81 -16.98 14.68
C ARG A 283 -17.34 -17.01 14.58
N MET A 284 -17.88 -16.99 13.36
CA MET A 284 -19.29 -17.30 13.07
C MET A 284 -19.40 -17.74 11.61
N MET A 285 -19.32 -19.05 11.35
CA MET A 285 -19.75 -19.81 10.15
C MET A 285 -18.81 -21.00 9.98
N GLU A 286 -19.10 -22.08 10.68
CA GLU A 286 -18.69 -23.47 10.34
C GLU A 286 -19.40 -24.37 11.36
N ALA A 287 -20.69 -24.58 11.09
CA ALA A 287 -21.49 -25.67 11.62
C ALA A 287 -22.05 -26.39 10.39
N ASP A 288 -21.96 -27.73 10.42
CA ASP A 288 -22.52 -28.71 9.48
C ASP A 288 -21.85 -28.85 8.09
N ILE A 289 -20.73 -29.59 8.04
CA ILE A 289 -20.46 -30.68 7.06
C ILE A 289 -19.70 -31.79 7.78
#